data_AF-A0A2T0L9Y5-F1
#
_entry.id   AF-A0A2T0L9Y5-F1
#
_cell.length_a   1.000
_cell.length_b   1.000
_cell.length_c   1.000
_cell.angle_alpha   90.00
_cell.angle_beta   90.00
_cell.angle_gamma   90.00
#
_symmetry.space_group_name_H-M   'P 1'
#
loop_
_entity.id
_entity.type
_entity.pdbx_description
1 polymer ?
#
loop_
_entity_poly.entity_id
_entity_poly.type
_entity_poly.pdbx_seq_one_letter_code
_entity_poly.pdbx_strand_id
1 'polypeptide(L)'
;MNIKKSVKKRVPDKVIQTVERYKRRKEKYHFLPCGIEYRGETYYYVEYYPNGNPLVVRGDGTVPYFDEVKKVIELAPLVTSVKNRFYYKAKHLLRTRTTQSYRHILSLLEKIEQELQYRLSPELREDLETFRQVSKFQIEKRREMEDAIAKGKALLDKVFQDFRATEEEIKEMRKLQLQVVQAMYDRNQAQLQSFEKRERLMRALVRYIPPWKILTWMRYLMLLFYHRNMMNQIRPEDKRLIQQIERSLQGKYQDSDLAIYNHLFRTARNPRIQKGDDDGNGFKRGI
;
A
#
# COMPACT_ATOMS: atom_id res chain seq x y z
N MET A 1 -2.68 22.39 6.64
CA MET A 1 -1.78 23.16 5.74
C MET A 1 -2.24 22.96 4.30
N ASN A 2 -2.55 24.03 3.56
CA ASN A 2 -3.15 23.95 2.22
C ASN A 2 -2.04 23.74 1.15
N ILE A 3 -1.58 22.49 1.02
CA ILE A 3 -0.39 22.08 0.24
C ILE A 3 -0.40 22.63 -1.20
N LYS A 4 -1.58 22.72 -1.85
CA LYS A 4 -1.70 23.15 -3.26
C LYS A 4 -1.21 24.58 -3.55
N LYS A 5 -1.40 25.53 -2.62
CA LYS A 5 -0.89 26.92 -2.78
C LYS A 5 0.62 27.03 -2.50
N SER A 6 1.21 26.04 -1.82
CA SER A 6 2.64 26.04 -1.47
C SER A 6 3.54 25.45 -2.56
N VAL A 7 3.07 24.46 -3.33
CA VAL A 7 3.91 23.76 -4.33
C VAL A 7 4.38 24.70 -5.42
N LYS A 8 3.48 25.50 -6.03
CA LYS A 8 3.87 26.45 -7.09
C LYS A 8 4.92 27.48 -6.64
N LYS A 9 4.99 27.82 -5.35
CA LYS A 9 5.99 28.76 -4.82
C LYS A 9 7.39 28.16 -4.71
N ARG A 10 7.51 26.83 -4.76
CA ARG A 10 8.78 26.10 -4.63
C ARG A 10 9.27 25.53 -5.95
N VAL A 11 8.45 25.60 -7.01
CA VAL A 11 8.85 25.21 -8.38
C VAL A 11 9.48 26.43 -9.07
N PRO A 12 10.61 26.29 -9.78
CA PRO A 12 11.23 27.40 -10.50
C PRO A 12 10.29 28.03 -11.55
N ASP A 13 10.35 29.36 -11.71
CA ASP A 13 9.48 30.09 -12.63
C ASP A 13 9.62 29.61 -14.09
N LYS A 14 10.85 29.28 -14.52
CA LYS A 14 11.11 28.73 -15.85
C LYS A 14 10.34 27.42 -16.09
N VAL A 15 10.28 26.55 -15.08
CA VAL A 15 9.51 25.30 -15.14
C VAL A 15 8.01 25.60 -15.24
N ILE A 16 7.50 26.55 -14.46
CA ILE A 16 6.08 26.96 -14.50
C ILE A 16 5.72 27.51 -15.89
N GLN A 17 6.55 28.38 -16.45
CA GLN A 17 6.36 28.95 -17.78
C GLN A 17 6.33 27.85 -18.85
N THR A 18 7.25 26.89 -18.80
CA THR A 18 7.26 25.74 -19.70
C THR A 18 5.96 24.93 -19.56
N VAL A 19 5.54 24.61 -18.34
CA VAL A 19 4.30 23.86 -18.10
C VAL A 19 3.06 24.59 -18.63
N GLU A 20 2.97 25.92 -18.50
CA GLU A 20 1.85 26.69 -19.07
C GLU A 20 1.83 26.65 -20.61
N ARG A 21 2.99 26.65 -21.28
CA ARG A 21 3.07 26.53 -22.76
C ARG A 21 2.54 25.21 -23.27
N TYR A 22 2.70 24.12 -22.50
CA TYR A 22 2.23 22.79 -22.86
C TYR A 22 0.75 22.56 -22.51
N LYS A 23 0.09 23.49 -21.83
CA LYS A 23 -1.31 23.38 -21.39
C LYS A 23 -2.27 23.61 -22.56
N ARG A 24 -3.21 22.69 -22.79
CA ARG A 24 -4.26 22.86 -23.82
C ARG A 24 -5.46 23.62 -23.24
N ARG A 25 -6.31 24.14 -24.14
CA ARG A 25 -7.53 24.88 -23.76
C ARG A 25 -8.38 24.02 -22.82
N LYS A 26 -8.85 24.62 -21.72
CA LYS A 26 -9.66 24.00 -20.64
C LYS A 26 -8.93 23.01 -19.73
N GLU A 27 -7.64 22.75 -19.92
CA GLU A 27 -6.89 21.90 -19.00
C GLU A 27 -6.50 22.64 -17.72
N LYS A 28 -6.42 21.89 -16.62
CA LYS A 28 -5.76 22.30 -15.38
C LYS A 28 -4.56 21.40 -15.15
N TYR A 29 -3.54 21.86 -14.46
CA TYR A 29 -2.40 21.01 -14.13
C TYR A 29 -2.10 20.98 -12.63
N HIS A 30 -1.51 19.86 -12.21
CA HIS A 30 -1.06 19.64 -10.85
C HIS A 30 0.36 19.10 -10.85
N PHE A 31 1.25 19.81 -10.16
CA PHE A 31 2.59 19.32 -9.88
C PHE A 31 2.55 18.25 -8.79
N LEU A 32 3.43 17.27 -8.93
CA LEU A 32 3.85 16.46 -7.79
C LEU A 32 4.41 17.40 -6.70
N PRO A 33 4.12 17.19 -5.40
CA PRO A 33 4.55 18.09 -4.33
C PRO A 33 6.03 17.95 -3.95
N CYS A 34 6.89 17.55 -4.88
CA CYS A 34 8.35 17.49 -4.79
C CYS A 34 8.95 17.37 -6.21
N GLY A 35 10.21 17.76 -6.37
CA GLY A 35 11.03 17.35 -7.51
C GLY A 35 11.52 15.90 -7.34
N ILE A 36 11.83 15.23 -8.44
CA ILE A 36 12.43 13.89 -8.46
C ILE A 36 13.88 14.04 -8.93
N GLU A 37 14.82 13.61 -8.09
CA GLU A 37 16.23 13.53 -8.47
C GLU A 37 16.52 12.22 -9.18
N TYR A 38 17.07 12.33 -10.38
CA TYR A 38 17.47 11.19 -11.19
C TYR A 38 18.71 11.56 -12.00
N ARG A 39 19.75 10.72 -11.95
CA ARG A 39 21.03 10.95 -12.66
C ARG A 39 21.67 12.33 -12.40
N GLY A 40 21.56 12.84 -11.18
CA GLY A 40 22.13 14.13 -10.78
C GLY A 40 21.29 15.36 -11.16
N GLU A 41 20.19 15.15 -11.88
CA GLU A 41 19.30 16.23 -12.31
C GLU A 41 17.99 16.21 -11.51
N THR A 42 17.41 17.39 -11.30
CA THR A 42 16.08 17.53 -10.68
C THR A 42 15.01 17.69 -11.75
N TYR A 43 14.02 16.81 -11.71
CA TYR A 43 12.89 16.81 -12.62
C TYR A 43 11.58 17.12 -11.91
N TYR A 44 10.70 17.86 -12.58
CA TYR A 44 9.37 18.21 -12.10
C TYR A 44 8.33 17.47 -12.92
N TYR A 45 7.57 16.61 -12.24
CA TYR A 45 6.47 15.86 -12.83
C TYR A 45 5.15 16.65 -12.67
N VAL A 46 4.43 16.80 -13.78
CA VAL A 46 3.13 17.48 -13.82
C VAL A 46 2.09 16.63 -14.57
N GLU A 47 0.86 16.63 -14.07
CA GLU A 47 -0.29 15.99 -14.72
C GLU A 47 -1.30 17.02 -15.19
N TYR A 48 -1.79 16.87 -16.42
CA TYR A 48 -2.84 17.71 -16.99
C TYR A 48 -4.22 17.02 -16.94
N TYR A 49 -5.19 17.65 -16.27
CA TYR A 49 -6.56 17.19 -16.11
C TYR A 49 -7.48 17.78 -17.18
N PRO A 50 -8.49 17.03 -17.66
CA PRO A 50 -8.99 15.77 -17.10
C PRO A 50 -8.26 14.49 -17.57
N ASN A 51 -7.41 14.58 -18.59
CA ASN A 51 -6.87 13.39 -19.26
C ASN A 51 -5.78 12.64 -18.47
N GLY A 52 -5.15 13.29 -17.49
CA GLY A 52 -4.06 12.71 -16.70
C GLY A 52 -2.73 12.60 -17.45
N ASN A 53 -2.59 13.25 -18.61
CA ASN A 53 -1.38 13.16 -19.42
C ASN A 53 -0.19 13.79 -18.67
N PRO A 54 0.92 13.06 -18.50
CA PRO A 54 2.07 13.58 -17.78
C PRO A 54 2.99 14.43 -18.69
N LEU A 55 3.71 15.36 -18.07
CA LEU A 55 4.88 16.02 -18.63
C LEU A 55 5.97 16.04 -17.55
N VAL A 56 7.20 15.78 -17.95
CA VAL A 56 8.38 15.95 -17.10
C VAL A 56 9.23 17.10 -17.64
N VAL A 57 9.61 18.02 -16.76
CA VAL A 57 10.41 19.20 -17.08
C VAL A 57 11.64 19.19 -16.18
N ARG A 58 12.84 19.44 -16.72
CA ARG A 58 14.06 19.58 -15.91
C ARG A 58 14.04 20.93 -15.18
N GLY A 59 14.78 21.07 -14.07
CA GLY A 59 14.77 22.28 -13.26
C GLY A 59 15.21 23.58 -13.94
N ASP A 60 15.96 23.48 -15.04
CA ASP A 60 16.31 24.61 -15.90
C ASP A 60 15.13 25.10 -16.79
N GLY A 61 14.01 24.37 -16.81
CA GLY A 61 12.83 24.64 -17.62
C GLY A 61 12.81 23.92 -18.97
N THR A 62 13.83 23.12 -19.29
CA THR A 62 13.88 22.34 -20.54
C THR A 62 12.96 21.12 -20.47
N VAL A 63 12.43 20.71 -21.64
CA VAL A 63 11.62 19.50 -21.77
C VAL A 63 12.48 18.41 -22.40
N PRO A 64 13.01 17.46 -21.61
CA PRO A 64 13.84 16.36 -22.11
C PRO A 64 13.02 15.36 -22.94
N TYR A 65 13.71 14.57 -23.76
CA TYR A 65 13.11 13.49 -24.53
C TYR A 65 12.54 12.39 -23.63
N PHE A 66 11.49 11.73 -24.11
CA PHE A 66 10.76 10.69 -23.38
C PHE A 66 11.68 9.59 -22.84
N ASP A 67 12.66 9.12 -23.63
CA ASP A 67 13.54 8.03 -23.22
C ASP A 67 14.44 8.40 -22.03
N GLU A 68 14.80 9.68 -21.89
CA GLU A 68 15.58 10.18 -20.75
C GLU A 68 14.74 10.16 -19.45
N VAL A 69 13.47 10.58 -19.55
CA VAL A 69 12.59 10.76 -18.38
C VAL A 69 11.64 9.62 -18.12
N LYS A 70 11.71 8.54 -18.91
CA LYS A 70 10.87 7.35 -18.73
C LYS A 70 10.88 6.88 -17.27
N LYS A 71 12.07 6.87 -16.64
CA LYS A 71 12.21 6.47 -15.24
C LYS A 71 11.53 7.43 -14.27
N VAL A 72 11.62 8.74 -14.51
CA VAL A 72 10.93 9.76 -13.69
C VAL A 72 9.41 9.60 -13.78
N ILE A 73 8.89 9.29 -14.98
CA ILE A 73 7.47 9.00 -15.20
C ILE A 73 7.03 7.74 -14.44
N GLU A 74 7.89 6.72 -14.31
CA GLU A 74 7.61 5.53 -13.49
C GLU A 74 7.60 5.85 -11.98
N LEU A 75 8.52 6.71 -11.52
CA LEU A 75 8.72 6.99 -10.11
C LEU A 75 7.64 7.92 -9.53
N ALA A 76 7.16 8.90 -10.30
CA ALA A 76 6.23 9.92 -9.79
C ALA A 76 4.88 9.35 -9.27
N PRO A 77 4.22 8.39 -9.95
CA PRO A 77 3.01 7.75 -9.45
C PRO A 77 3.23 7.01 -8.13
N LEU A 78 4.43 6.47 -7.89
CA LEU A 78 4.75 5.77 -6.63
C LEU A 78 4.71 6.72 -5.44
N VAL A 79 5.27 7.92 -5.56
CA VAL A 79 5.22 8.95 -4.51
C VAL A 79 3.76 9.31 -4.19
N THR A 80 2.93 9.48 -5.21
CA THR A 80 1.50 9.79 -5.04
C THR A 80 0.74 8.63 -4.39
N SER A 81 0.99 7.39 -4.83
CA SER A 81 0.40 6.17 -4.25
C SER A 81 0.75 6.01 -2.77
N VAL A 82 2.03 6.19 -2.42
CA VAL A 82 2.53 6.09 -1.06
C VAL A 82 1.94 7.19 -0.18
N LYS A 83 1.94 8.44 -0.65
CA LYS A 83 1.26 9.55 0.04
C LYS A 83 -0.20 9.23 0.34
N ASN A 84 -0.94 8.76 -0.67
CA ASN A 84 -2.35 8.46 -0.49
C ASN A 84 -2.57 7.33 0.53
N ARG A 85 -1.72 6.31 0.51
CA ARG A 85 -1.79 5.20 1.46
C ARG A 85 -1.48 5.66 2.89
N PHE A 86 -0.40 6.41 3.10
CA PHE A 86 0.07 6.78 4.43
C PHE A 86 -0.68 7.95 5.07
N TYR A 87 -1.15 8.94 4.31
CA TYR A 87 -1.92 10.05 4.91
C TYR A 87 -3.42 9.79 4.96
N TYR A 88 -4.01 9.19 3.91
CA TYR A 88 -5.46 9.05 3.84
C TYR A 88 -5.93 7.67 4.32
N LYS A 89 -5.35 6.59 3.80
CA LYS A 89 -5.82 5.23 4.14
C LYS A 89 -5.34 4.76 5.51
N ALA A 90 -4.11 5.11 5.91
CA ALA A 90 -3.56 4.68 7.19
C ALA A 90 -4.39 5.15 8.39
N LYS A 91 -5.03 6.31 8.33
CA LYS A 91 -5.90 6.79 9.42
C LYS A 91 -7.06 5.82 9.69
N HIS A 92 -7.66 5.27 8.62
CA HIS A 92 -8.71 4.27 8.76
C HIS A 92 -8.14 2.96 9.30
N LEU A 93 -7.01 2.50 8.74
CA LEU A 93 -6.34 1.29 9.21
C LEU A 93 -6.01 1.38 10.70
N LEU A 94 -5.50 2.53 11.17
CA LEU A 94 -5.00 2.71 12.53
C LEU A 94 -6.08 3.03 13.59
N ARG A 95 -7.28 3.46 13.18
CA ARG A 95 -8.36 3.85 14.11
C ARG A 95 -9.00 2.68 14.85
N THR A 96 -8.90 1.46 14.34
CA THR A 96 -9.52 0.29 14.95
C THR A 96 -8.80 -0.08 16.25
N ARG A 97 -9.54 -0.38 17.33
CA ARG A 97 -9.01 -0.86 18.63
C ARG A 97 -8.50 -2.31 18.57
N THR A 98 -7.95 -2.72 17.42
CA THR A 98 -7.62 -4.10 17.10
C THR A 98 -6.66 -4.73 18.10
N THR A 99 -5.58 -4.03 18.47
CA THR A 99 -4.62 -4.51 19.48
C THR A 99 -5.28 -4.75 20.83
N GLN A 100 -6.16 -3.84 21.26
CA GLN A 100 -6.89 -3.98 22.52
C GLN A 100 -7.87 -5.16 22.48
N SER A 101 -8.57 -5.35 21.35
CA SER A 101 -9.45 -6.50 21.14
C SER A 101 -8.69 -7.81 21.26
N TYR A 102 -7.52 -7.94 20.62
CA TYR A 102 -6.73 -9.17 20.69
C TYR A 102 -6.10 -9.41 22.07
N ARG A 103 -5.67 -8.37 22.78
CA ARG A 103 -5.25 -8.50 24.19
C ARG A 103 -6.39 -8.99 25.07
N HIS A 104 -7.61 -8.49 24.81
CA HIS A 104 -8.77 -8.94 25.54
C HIS A 104 -9.11 -10.40 25.22
N ILE A 105 -9.06 -10.82 23.95
CA ILE A 105 -9.19 -12.24 23.55
C ILE A 105 -8.19 -13.11 24.31
N LEU A 106 -6.91 -12.72 24.36
CA LEU A 106 -5.88 -13.47 25.10
C LEU A 106 -6.25 -13.64 26.58
N SER A 107 -6.68 -12.56 27.24
CA SER A 107 -7.12 -12.63 28.64
C SER A 107 -8.35 -13.51 28.84
N LEU A 108 -9.31 -13.49 27.90
CA LEU A 108 -10.49 -14.36 27.95
C LEU A 108 -10.08 -15.84 27.81
N LEU A 109 -9.19 -16.17 26.87
CA LEU A 109 -8.69 -17.52 26.66
C LEU A 109 -7.92 -18.04 27.88
N GLU A 110 -7.12 -17.20 28.53
CA GLU A 110 -6.42 -17.52 29.78
C GLU A 110 -7.38 -17.83 30.92
N LYS A 111 -8.35 -16.96 31.16
CA LYS A 111 -9.34 -17.15 32.23
C LYS A 111 -10.23 -18.37 32.00
N ILE A 112 -10.60 -18.65 30.76
CA ILE A 112 -11.39 -19.85 30.40
C ILE A 112 -10.56 -21.11 30.62
N GLU A 113 -9.29 -21.13 30.22
CA GLU A 113 -8.41 -22.29 30.44
C GLU A 113 -8.24 -22.58 31.94
N GLN A 114 -7.96 -21.56 32.75
CA GLN A 114 -7.79 -21.70 34.20
C GLN A 114 -9.05 -22.30 34.86
N GLU A 115 -10.25 -21.87 34.45
CA GLU A 115 -11.51 -22.37 35.03
C GLU A 115 -11.94 -23.75 34.56
N LEU A 116 -11.41 -24.20 33.42
CA LEU A 116 -11.75 -25.47 32.77
C LEU A 116 -10.55 -26.44 32.71
N GLN A 117 -9.45 -26.16 33.41
CA GLN A 117 -8.17 -26.87 33.28
C GLN A 117 -8.31 -28.40 33.28
N TYR A 118 -9.10 -28.95 34.20
CA TYR A 118 -9.33 -30.40 34.35
C TYR A 118 -10.37 -31.00 33.38
N ARG A 119 -11.07 -30.15 32.62
CA ARG A 119 -12.16 -30.53 31.72
C ARG A 119 -11.77 -30.48 30.25
N LEU A 120 -10.69 -29.76 29.91
CA LEU A 120 -10.22 -29.64 28.54
C LEU A 120 -9.39 -30.86 28.15
N SER A 121 -9.83 -31.56 27.10
CA SER A 121 -9.04 -32.60 26.44
C SER A 121 -7.75 -32.01 25.82
N PRO A 122 -6.72 -32.85 25.57
CA PRO A 122 -5.48 -32.39 24.92
C PRO A 122 -5.73 -31.66 23.59
N GLU A 123 -6.64 -32.18 22.76
CA GLU A 123 -7.01 -31.56 21.47
C GLU A 123 -7.58 -30.14 21.65
N LEU A 124 -8.43 -29.92 22.66
CA LEU A 124 -8.99 -28.59 22.92
C LEU A 124 -7.98 -27.61 23.49
N ARG A 125 -6.98 -28.09 24.22
CA ARG A 125 -5.85 -27.26 24.66
C ARG A 125 -5.02 -26.81 23.47
N GLU A 126 -4.82 -27.67 22.47
CA GLU A 126 -4.15 -27.31 21.22
C GLU A 126 -4.93 -26.25 20.43
N ASP A 127 -6.25 -26.38 20.33
CA ASP A 127 -7.09 -25.37 19.67
C ASP A 127 -7.06 -24.02 20.40
N LEU A 128 -7.08 -24.06 21.74
CA LEU A 128 -6.97 -22.89 22.58
C LEU A 128 -5.62 -22.19 22.37
N GLU A 129 -4.53 -22.95 22.33
CA GLU A 129 -3.20 -22.39 22.05
C GLU A 129 -3.12 -21.85 20.62
N THR A 130 -3.72 -22.51 19.63
CA THR A 130 -3.81 -21.98 18.26
C THR A 130 -4.53 -20.62 18.27
N PHE A 131 -5.62 -20.47 19.02
CA PHE A 131 -6.34 -19.20 19.14
C PHE A 131 -5.49 -18.12 19.85
N ARG A 132 -4.67 -18.51 20.84
CA ARG A 132 -3.70 -17.58 21.45
C ARG A 132 -2.63 -17.14 20.46
N GLN A 133 -2.04 -18.07 19.72
CA GLN A 133 -0.98 -17.80 18.75
C GLN A 133 -1.46 -16.86 17.66
N VAL A 134 -2.62 -17.12 17.05
CA VAL A 134 -3.17 -16.18 16.05
C VAL A 134 -3.45 -14.82 16.68
N SER A 135 -3.94 -14.74 17.91
CA SER A 135 -4.20 -13.45 18.58
C SER A 135 -2.90 -12.67 18.86
N LYS A 136 -1.83 -13.34 19.29
CA LYS A 136 -0.49 -12.73 19.47
C LYS A 136 0.06 -12.24 18.13
N PHE A 137 -0.04 -13.06 17.10
CA PHE A 137 0.41 -12.72 15.74
C PHE A 137 -0.32 -11.50 15.18
N GLN A 138 -1.63 -11.36 15.45
CA GLN A 138 -2.40 -10.18 15.04
C GLN A 138 -1.91 -8.88 15.70
N ILE A 139 -1.48 -8.96 16.96
CA ILE A 139 -0.91 -7.82 17.69
C ILE A 139 0.46 -7.46 17.11
N GLU A 140 1.31 -8.46 16.85
CA GLU A 140 2.64 -8.27 16.26
C GLU A 140 2.56 -7.63 14.87
N LYS A 141 1.80 -8.22 13.95
CA LYS A 141 1.61 -7.66 12.61
C LYS A 141 0.96 -6.29 12.61
N ARG A 142 0.15 -5.98 13.62
CA ARG A 142 -0.37 -4.63 13.80
C ARG A 142 0.74 -3.63 14.14
N ARG A 143 1.67 -3.99 15.04
CA ARG A 143 2.84 -3.15 15.36
C ARG A 143 3.73 -2.94 14.14
N GLU A 144 4.01 -4.00 13.37
CA GLU A 144 4.78 -3.89 12.12
C GLU A 144 4.15 -2.87 11.15
N MET A 145 2.81 -2.90 11.00
CA MET A 145 2.10 -1.92 10.17
C MET A 145 2.22 -0.49 10.72
N GLU A 146 2.07 -0.32 12.05
CA GLU A 146 2.17 0.98 12.72
C GLU A 146 3.56 1.59 12.51
N ASP A 147 4.61 0.81 12.70
CA ASP A 147 5.99 1.22 12.52
C ASP A 147 6.30 1.58 11.06
N ALA A 148 5.86 0.75 10.10
CA ALA A 148 6.05 1.00 8.68
C ALA A 148 5.31 2.27 8.22
N ILE A 149 4.09 2.51 8.72
CA ILE A 149 3.32 3.73 8.44
C ILE A 149 4.02 4.95 9.06
N ALA A 150 4.52 4.85 10.29
CA ALA A 150 5.19 5.95 10.97
C ALA A 150 6.48 6.36 10.22
N LYS A 151 7.33 5.38 9.89
CA LYS A 151 8.54 5.59 9.07
C LYS A 151 8.20 6.18 7.70
N GLY A 152 7.16 5.65 7.06
CA GLY A 152 6.71 6.11 5.75
C GLY A 152 6.20 7.55 5.74
N LYS A 153 5.49 7.96 6.80
CA LYS A 153 5.08 9.36 6.97
C LYS A 153 6.27 10.27 7.21
N ALA A 154 7.18 9.91 8.10
CA ALA A 154 8.37 10.70 8.38
C ALA A 154 9.22 10.91 7.10
N LEU A 155 9.36 9.86 6.29
CA LEU A 155 10.07 9.94 5.00
C LEU A 155 9.34 10.84 3.99
N LEU A 156 8.02 10.78 3.91
CA LEU A 156 7.23 11.69 3.05
C LEU A 156 7.29 13.14 3.53
N ASP A 157 7.19 13.37 4.84
CA ASP A 157 7.30 14.70 5.44
C ASP A 157 8.67 15.31 5.10
N LYS A 158 9.75 14.53 5.25
CA LYS A 158 11.11 14.93 4.83
C LYS A 158 11.16 15.29 3.35
N VAL A 159 10.71 14.41 2.46
CA VAL A 159 10.70 14.65 1.00
C VAL A 159 9.91 15.89 0.60
N PHE A 160 8.76 16.14 1.25
CA PHE A 160 7.96 17.34 0.97
C PHE A 160 8.55 18.60 1.60
N GLN A 161 9.23 18.49 2.75
CA GLN A 161 9.96 19.58 3.37
C GLN A 161 11.17 19.98 2.52
N ASP A 162 11.95 19.02 2.06
CA ASP A 162 13.13 19.24 1.19
C ASP A 162 12.70 19.56 -0.26
N PHE A 163 11.43 19.31 -0.59
CA PHE A 163 10.84 19.46 -1.93
C PHE A 163 11.55 18.61 -3.00
N ARG A 164 12.07 17.46 -2.58
CA ARG A 164 13.00 16.64 -3.35
C ARG A 164 12.87 15.18 -2.95
N ALA A 165 12.79 14.29 -3.93
CA ALA A 165 12.74 12.84 -3.73
C ALA A 165 13.84 12.16 -4.55
N THR A 166 14.75 11.47 -3.90
CA THR A 166 15.76 10.63 -4.56
C THR A 166 15.18 9.27 -4.95
N GLU A 167 15.81 8.58 -5.90
CA GLU A 167 15.41 7.22 -6.28
C GLU A 167 15.41 6.25 -5.07
N GLU A 168 16.40 6.36 -4.19
CA GLU A 168 16.50 5.51 -2.99
C GLU A 168 15.42 5.80 -1.96
N GLU A 169 15.06 7.08 -1.75
CA GLU A 169 13.94 7.43 -0.90
C GLU A 169 12.61 6.89 -1.47
N ILE A 170 12.42 6.92 -2.79
CA ILE A 170 11.22 6.36 -3.44
C ILE A 170 11.19 4.82 -3.32
N LYS A 171 12.35 4.16 -3.46
CA LYS A 171 12.47 2.71 -3.22
C LYS A 171 12.13 2.34 -1.77
N GLU A 172 12.64 3.10 -0.80
CA GLU A 172 12.34 2.88 0.62
C GLU A 172 10.84 3.15 0.92
N MET A 173 10.25 4.21 0.36
CA MET A 173 8.81 4.46 0.44
C MET A 173 7.99 3.26 -0.09
N ARG A 174 8.39 2.68 -1.22
CA ARG A 174 7.74 1.51 -1.81
C ARG A 174 7.89 0.28 -0.91
N LYS A 175 9.09 0.05 -0.36
CA LYS A 175 9.35 -1.05 0.58
C LYS A 175 8.47 -0.96 1.82
N LEU A 176 8.36 0.21 2.44
CA LEU A 176 7.48 0.45 3.59
C LEU A 176 6.02 0.22 3.23
N GLN A 177 5.59 0.64 2.03
CA GLN A 177 4.24 0.37 1.54
C GLN A 177 3.98 -1.14 1.37
N LEU A 178 4.94 -1.89 0.84
CA LEU A 178 4.85 -3.34 0.69
C LEU A 178 4.80 -4.05 2.04
N GLN A 179 5.59 -3.62 3.02
CA GLN A 179 5.55 -4.16 4.39
C GLN A 179 4.16 -4.04 5.01
N VAL A 180 3.48 -2.90 4.84
CA VAL A 180 2.10 -2.72 5.31
C VAL A 180 1.14 -3.70 4.62
N VAL A 181 1.29 -3.89 3.30
CA VAL A 181 0.45 -4.82 2.54
C VAL A 181 0.70 -6.26 2.98
N GLN A 182 1.95 -6.66 3.15
CA GLN A 182 2.35 -7.98 3.57
C GLN A 182 1.81 -8.30 4.96
N ALA A 183 2.00 -7.40 5.92
CA ALA A 183 1.47 -7.59 7.27
C ALA A 183 -0.07 -7.70 7.30
N MET A 184 -0.78 -6.99 6.41
CA MET A 184 -2.23 -7.16 6.26
C MET A 184 -2.59 -8.54 5.69
N TYR A 185 -1.88 -8.99 4.67
CA TYR A 185 -2.08 -10.30 4.06
C TYR A 185 -1.81 -11.44 5.06
N ASP A 186 -0.67 -11.42 5.73
CA ASP A 186 -0.27 -12.43 6.72
C ASP A 186 -1.31 -12.54 7.84
N ARG A 187 -1.82 -11.40 8.33
CA ARG A 187 -2.89 -11.37 9.33
C ARG A 187 -4.14 -12.08 8.84
N ASN A 188 -4.60 -11.77 7.64
CA ASN A 188 -5.80 -12.39 7.08
C ASN A 188 -5.60 -13.90 6.92
N GLN A 189 -4.43 -14.31 6.42
CA GLN A 189 -4.10 -15.70 6.21
C GLN A 189 -4.06 -16.49 7.52
N ALA A 190 -3.43 -15.95 8.57
CA ALA A 190 -3.40 -16.58 9.88
C ALA A 190 -4.80 -16.75 10.50
N GLN A 191 -5.72 -15.80 10.27
CA GLN A 191 -7.11 -15.96 10.72
C GLN A 191 -7.84 -17.07 9.97
N LEU A 192 -7.66 -17.15 8.65
CA LEU A 192 -8.29 -18.19 7.83
C LEU A 192 -7.77 -19.58 8.19
N GLN A 193 -6.46 -19.75 8.31
CA GLN A 193 -5.83 -21.03 8.67
C GLN A 193 -6.23 -21.51 10.07
N SER A 194 -6.52 -20.59 10.99
CA SER A 194 -6.97 -20.93 12.36
C SER A 194 -8.48 -21.08 12.49
N PHE A 195 -9.28 -20.84 11.43
CA PHE A 195 -10.73 -20.77 11.53
C PHE A 195 -11.35 -22.07 12.07
N GLU A 196 -11.01 -23.21 11.49
CA GLU A 196 -11.58 -24.51 11.87
C GLU A 196 -11.29 -24.86 13.33
N LYS A 197 -10.03 -24.70 13.76
CA LYS A 197 -9.62 -24.92 15.16
C LYS A 197 -10.34 -23.98 16.13
N ARG A 198 -10.43 -22.68 15.79
CA ARG A 198 -11.18 -21.70 16.59
C ARG A 198 -12.65 -22.09 16.69
N GLU A 199 -13.28 -22.48 15.60
CA GLU A 199 -14.70 -22.84 15.57
C GLU A 199 -14.98 -24.13 16.37
N ARG A 200 -14.10 -25.13 16.25
CA ARG A 200 -14.17 -26.37 17.04
C ARG A 200 -14.08 -26.06 18.54
N LEU A 201 -13.13 -25.22 18.95
CA LEU A 201 -13.03 -24.75 20.34
C LEU A 201 -14.32 -24.06 20.79
N MET A 202 -14.85 -23.11 20.00
CA MET A 202 -16.08 -22.39 20.36
C MET A 202 -17.26 -23.35 20.57
N ARG A 203 -17.44 -24.32 19.67
CA ARG A 203 -18.48 -25.35 19.78
C ARG A 203 -18.29 -26.25 21.00
N ALA A 204 -17.04 -26.62 21.31
CA ALA A 204 -16.73 -27.44 22.46
C ALA A 204 -16.99 -26.71 23.78
N LEU A 205 -16.56 -25.44 23.91
CA LEU A 205 -16.69 -24.66 25.15
C LEU A 205 -18.14 -24.61 25.67
N VAL A 206 -19.14 -24.53 24.79
CA VAL A 206 -20.57 -24.60 25.16
C VAL A 206 -20.91 -25.83 25.99
N ARG A 207 -20.28 -26.98 25.69
CA ARG A 207 -20.52 -28.27 26.37
C ARG A 207 -19.76 -28.38 27.69
N TYR A 208 -18.58 -27.76 27.79
CA TYR A 208 -17.71 -27.91 28.96
C TYR A 208 -17.97 -26.89 30.06
N ILE A 209 -18.60 -25.75 29.77
CA ILE A 209 -18.94 -24.72 30.74
C ILE A 209 -20.23 -25.09 31.48
N PRO A 210 -20.20 -25.32 32.80
CA PRO A 210 -21.42 -25.57 33.57
C PRO A 210 -22.40 -24.40 33.51
N PRO A 211 -23.72 -24.63 33.51
CA PRO A 211 -24.72 -23.56 33.46
C PRO A 211 -24.64 -22.60 34.66
N TRP A 212 -24.19 -23.06 35.83
CA TRP A 212 -24.02 -22.23 37.03
C TRP A 212 -22.77 -21.34 37.03
N LYS A 213 -21.81 -21.54 36.10
CA LYS A 213 -20.60 -20.70 36.01
C LYS A 213 -20.87 -19.43 35.17
N ILE A 214 -21.67 -18.52 35.72
CA ILE A 214 -22.15 -17.29 35.04
C ILE A 214 -20.99 -16.44 34.51
N LEU A 215 -19.92 -16.26 35.30
CA LEU A 215 -18.74 -15.48 34.89
C LEU A 215 -18.04 -16.11 33.67
N THR A 216 -17.91 -17.44 33.63
CA THR A 216 -17.32 -18.17 32.50
C THR A 216 -18.18 -18.04 31.26
N TRP A 217 -19.51 -18.10 31.41
CA TRP A 217 -20.47 -17.87 30.32
C TRP A 217 -20.34 -16.47 29.72
N MET A 218 -20.23 -15.43 30.55
CA MET A 218 -20.00 -14.07 30.05
C MET A 218 -18.69 -13.96 29.26
N ARG A 219 -17.61 -14.60 29.75
CA ARG A 219 -16.32 -14.66 29.04
C ARG A 219 -16.44 -15.38 27.70
N TYR A 220 -17.15 -16.49 27.66
CA TYR A 220 -17.45 -17.22 26.43
C TYR A 220 -18.25 -16.37 25.44
N LEU A 221 -19.30 -15.67 25.87
CA LEU A 221 -20.11 -14.82 24.99
C LEU A 221 -19.29 -13.66 24.41
N MET A 222 -18.42 -13.03 25.21
CA MET A 222 -17.48 -12.03 24.71
C MET A 222 -16.51 -12.63 23.70
N LEU A 223 -15.93 -13.80 23.99
CA LEU A 223 -15.04 -14.50 23.07
C LEU A 223 -15.75 -14.86 21.75
N LEU A 224 -17.01 -15.29 21.81
CA LEU A 224 -17.85 -15.58 20.66
C LEU A 224 -18.11 -14.34 19.80
N PHE A 225 -18.40 -13.20 20.43
CA PHE A 225 -18.52 -11.93 19.74
C PHE A 225 -17.24 -11.58 18.97
N TYR A 226 -16.07 -11.75 19.58
CA TYR A 226 -14.80 -11.52 18.88
C TYR A 226 -14.56 -12.52 17.76
N HIS A 227 -14.79 -13.83 18.00
CA HIS A 227 -14.62 -14.88 17.00
C HIS A 227 -15.47 -14.61 15.74
N ARG A 228 -16.73 -14.21 15.90
CA ARG A 228 -17.63 -13.86 14.78
C ARG A 228 -17.17 -12.66 13.97
N ASN A 229 -16.42 -11.75 14.59
CA ASN A 229 -15.85 -10.57 13.93
C ASN A 229 -14.47 -10.83 13.31
N MET A 230 -13.88 -12.02 13.50
CA MET A 230 -12.65 -12.43 12.82
C MET A 230 -12.95 -12.96 11.42
N MET A 231 -11.96 -12.88 10.53
CA MET A 231 -12.09 -13.45 9.20
C MET A 231 -12.29 -14.97 9.28
N ASN A 232 -13.29 -15.47 8.55
CA ASN A 232 -13.67 -16.88 8.47
C ASN A 232 -13.73 -17.40 7.02
N GLN A 233 -13.81 -16.51 6.03
CA GLN A 233 -13.79 -16.86 4.62
C GLN A 233 -13.20 -15.72 3.79
N ILE A 234 -12.58 -16.07 2.67
CA ILE A 234 -12.20 -15.10 1.64
C ILE A 234 -13.45 -14.83 0.80
N ARG A 235 -13.90 -13.57 0.79
CA ARG A 235 -15.01 -13.19 -0.09
C ARG A 235 -14.57 -13.32 -1.55
N PRO A 236 -15.45 -13.74 -2.49
CA PRO A 236 -15.09 -13.86 -3.90
C PRO A 236 -14.50 -12.57 -4.49
N GLU A 237 -15.00 -11.41 -4.04
CA GLU A 237 -14.51 -10.07 -4.40
C GLU A 237 -13.05 -9.83 -3.97
N ASP A 238 -12.62 -10.42 -2.85
CA ASP A 238 -11.28 -10.25 -2.29
C ASP A 238 -10.25 -11.21 -2.90
N LYS A 239 -10.68 -12.30 -3.56
CA LYS A 239 -9.76 -13.28 -4.17
C LYS A 239 -8.82 -12.63 -5.19
N ARG A 240 -9.36 -11.74 -6.02
CA ARG A 240 -8.56 -11.00 -7.01
C ARG A 240 -7.53 -10.12 -6.32
N LEU A 241 -7.93 -9.39 -5.28
CA LEU A 241 -7.04 -8.52 -4.52
C LEU A 241 -5.92 -9.32 -3.82
N ILE A 242 -6.24 -10.50 -3.28
CA ILE A 242 -5.27 -11.39 -2.65
C ILE A 242 -4.24 -11.91 -3.67
N GLN A 243 -4.68 -12.46 -4.79
CA GLN A 243 -3.78 -12.91 -5.87
C GLN A 243 -2.89 -11.78 -6.38
N GLN A 244 -3.46 -10.57 -6.45
CA GLN A 244 -2.76 -9.35 -6.81
C GLN A 244 -1.66 -8.97 -5.81
N ILE A 245 -1.94 -9.09 -4.51
CA ILE A 245 -0.96 -8.88 -3.44
C ILE A 245 0.15 -9.92 -3.54
N GLU A 246 -0.18 -11.20 -3.69
CA GLU A 246 0.79 -12.30 -3.81
C GLU A 246 1.75 -12.10 -4.99
N ARG A 247 1.23 -11.72 -6.17
CA ARG A 247 2.07 -11.39 -7.33
C ARG A 247 2.98 -10.20 -7.06
N SER A 248 2.47 -9.17 -6.39
CA SER A 248 3.25 -7.97 -6.05
C SER A 248 4.38 -8.29 -5.07
N LEU A 249 4.15 -9.21 -4.12
CA LEU A 249 5.18 -9.69 -3.19
C LEU A 249 6.25 -10.55 -3.90
N GLN A 250 5.90 -11.23 -5.00
CA GLN A 250 6.85 -11.96 -5.85
C GLN A 250 7.62 -11.05 -6.84
N GLY A 251 7.45 -9.73 -6.76
CA GLY A 251 8.12 -8.78 -7.66
C GLY A 251 7.59 -8.78 -9.09
N LYS A 252 6.46 -9.46 -9.36
CA LYS A 252 5.81 -9.46 -10.67
C LYS A 252 4.92 -8.22 -10.78
N TYR A 253 5.20 -7.34 -11.74
CA TYR A 253 4.33 -6.20 -12.05
C TYR A 253 2.94 -6.71 -12.44
N GLN A 254 1.89 -6.08 -11.92
CA GLN A 254 0.51 -6.38 -12.30
C GLN A 254 0.25 -6.00 -13.76
N ASP A 255 -0.64 -6.75 -14.43
CA ASP A 255 -1.17 -6.36 -15.75
C ASP A 255 -1.84 -4.98 -15.71
N SER A 256 -2.50 -4.63 -14.59
CA SER A 256 -3.08 -3.31 -14.36
C SER A 256 -2.02 -2.22 -14.14
N ASP A 257 -0.93 -2.51 -13.43
CA ASP A 257 0.17 -1.57 -13.27
C ASP A 257 0.86 -1.34 -14.63
N LEU A 258 1.10 -2.40 -15.39
CA LEU A 258 1.63 -2.33 -16.75
C LEU A 258 0.70 -1.54 -17.67
N ALA A 259 -0.61 -1.73 -17.59
CA ALA A 259 -1.58 -0.93 -18.35
C ALA A 259 -1.52 0.55 -17.98
N ILE A 260 -1.38 0.88 -16.69
CA ILE A 260 -1.21 2.26 -16.21
C ILE A 260 0.10 2.85 -16.74
N TYR A 261 1.24 2.14 -16.61
CA TYR A 261 2.52 2.61 -17.12
C TYR A 261 2.50 2.76 -18.63
N ASN A 262 1.95 1.79 -19.37
CA ASN A 262 1.80 1.87 -20.82
C ASN A 262 0.92 3.06 -21.23
N HIS A 263 -0.16 3.32 -20.49
CA HIS A 263 -0.98 4.49 -20.71
C HIS A 263 -0.18 5.78 -20.47
N LEU A 264 0.49 5.92 -19.32
CA LEU A 264 1.31 7.09 -18.98
C LEU A 264 2.43 7.31 -20.00
N PHE A 265 3.09 6.24 -20.45
CA PHE A 265 4.13 6.31 -21.48
C PHE A 265 3.57 6.75 -22.82
N ARG A 266 2.41 6.23 -23.22
CA ARG A 266 1.75 6.60 -24.48
C ARG A 266 1.26 8.04 -24.47
N THR A 267 0.78 8.54 -23.33
CA THR A 267 0.18 9.88 -23.22
C THR A 267 1.14 10.96 -22.72
N ALA A 268 2.37 10.59 -22.34
CA ALA A 268 3.41 11.54 -21.96
C ALA A 268 3.65 12.57 -23.07
N ARG A 269 3.73 13.85 -22.67
CA ARG A 269 3.91 14.98 -23.59
C ARG A 269 5.37 15.24 -23.96
N ASN A 270 6.31 14.54 -23.32
CA ASN A 270 7.73 14.64 -23.64
C ASN A 270 7.98 14.20 -25.10
N PRO A 271 8.81 14.92 -25.86
CA PRO A 271 9.10 14.59 -27.25
C PRO A 271 9.74 13.21 -27.35
N ARG A 272 9.42 12.49 -28.42
CA ARG A 272 10.02 11.19 -28.72
C ARG A 272 11.08 11.38 -29.78
N ILE A 273 12.21 10.70 -29.65
CA ILE A 273 13.18 10.60 -30.74
C ILE A 273 12.44 9.85 -31.85
N GLN A 274 12.13 10.52 -32.96
CA GLN A 274 11.82 9.81 -34.19
C GLN A 274 13.12 9.07 -34.51
N LYS A 275 13.14 7.74 -34.35
CA LYS A 275 14.17 6.96 -35.00
C LYS A 275 14.01 7.30 -36.47
N GLY A 276 14.95 8.06 -37.02
CA GLY A 276 14.97 8.35 -38.43
C GLY A 276 14.91 7.04 -39.18
N ASP A 277 14.00 6.94 -40.13
CA ASP A 277 14.14 6.02 -41.24
C ASP A 277 15.34 6.49 -42.07
N ASP A 278 16.56 6.27 -41.57
CA ASP A 278 17.81 6.45 -42.31
C ASP A 278 18.45 5.08 -42.48
N ASP A 279 18.21 4.53 -43.66
CA ASP A 279 19.25 4.14 -44.64
C ASP A 279 19.10 2.74 -45.24
N GLY A 280 18.90 2.73 -46.56
CA GLY A 280 19.21 1.56 -47.37
C GLY A 280 18.47 1.39 -48.70
N ASN A 281 18.26 2.44 -49.50
CA ASN A 281 18.13 2.23 -50.96
C ASN A 281 18.53 3.47 -51.77
N GLY A 282 19.82 3.80 -51.69
CA GLY A 282 20.55 4.46 -52.77
C GLY A 282 21.29 3.41 -53.61
N PHE A 283 21.29 3.61 -54.94
CA PHE A 283 21.99 2.86 -56.01
C PHE A 283 21.33 1.53 -56.43
N LYS A 284 20.91 1.34 -57.69
CA LYS A 284 21.64 1.62 -58.94
C LYS A 284 20.72 2.07 -60.09
N ARG A 285 21.11 3.15 -60.78
CA ARG A 285 20.87 3.34 -62.21
C ARG A 285 22.12 2.89 -62.98
N GLY A 286 21.90 2.29 -64.14
CA GLY A 286 22.89 1.66 -65.03
C GLY A 286 22.38 0.25 -65.34
N ILE A 287 21.90 -0.09 -66.53
CA ILE A 287 22.26 0.32 -67.90
C ILE A 287 20.99 0.62 -68.69
#